data_AF-U4U752-F1
#
_entry.id   AF-U4U752-F1
#
_cell.length_a   1.000
_cell.length_b   1.000
_cell.length_c   1.000
_cell.angle_alpha   90.00
_cell.angle_beta   90.00
_cell.angle_gamma   90.00
#
_symmetry.space_group_name_H-M   'P 1'
#
loop_
_entity.id
_entity.type
_entity.pdbx_description
1 polymer ?
#
loop_
_entity_poly.entity_id
_entity_poly.type
_entity_poly.pdbx_seq_one_letter_code
_entity_poly.pdbx_strand_id
1 'polypeptide(L)'
;MDLILWLQLKILREDLVNSTITTYPLEDCLRHNVQELSKEFNCYDLKFFLPLFSHILAPEQQIRTYVFIRSGALSLTVLGLGCQDKEVRQAASHVLARLHFHLEGRQVGKDNMLWIRFVEALCKGAANLPNFKLNTFSAIFFARMALILTNPKHIMFSPLSLYLTAKQDLDLSTIPELYTLLFSSEVNFADHRKFILKILRDGMRTDKDFLDFLRSMAYKLFSELYSSCVSDADFQVIRLLHYRK
;
A
#
# COMPACT_ATOMS: atom_id res chain seq x y z
N MET A 1 12.76 -2.99 -27.93
CA MET A 1 11.91 -3.55 -26.84
C MET A 1 11.69 -2.57 -25.69
N ASP A 2 12.70 -1.78 -25.30
CA ASP A 2 12.60 -0.79 -24.21
C ASP A 2 11.50 0.28 -24.36
N LEU A 3 11.17 0.69 -25.58
CA LEU A 3 10.21 1.78 -25.82
C LEU A 3 8.75 1.35 -25.56
N ILE A 4 8.43 0.07 -25.80
CA ILE A 4 7.07 -0.48 -25.67
C ILE A 4 6.72 -0.64 -24.19
N LEU A 5 7.66 -1.15 -23.38
CA LEU A 5 7.48 -1.25 -21.94
C LEU A 5 7.33 0.12 -21.27
N TRP A 6 8.12 1.10 -21.74
CA TRP A 6 7.99 2.50 -21.32
C TRP A 6 6.64 3.11 -21.73
N LEU A 7 6.11 2.79 -22.92
CA LEU A 7 4.79 3.27 -23.33
C LEU A 7 3.67 2.64 -22.49
N GLN A 8 3.76 1.33 -22.20
CA GLN A 8 2.72 0.61 -21.45
C GLN A 8 2.60 1.09 -20.01
N LEU A 9 3.71 1.44 -19.34
CA LEU A 9 3.68 1.94 -17.96
C LEU A 9 3.45 3.46 -17.87
N LYS A 10 3.62 4.22 -18.95
CA LYS A 10 3.23 5.65 -19.02
C LYS A 10 1.72 5.86 -18.86
N ILE A 11 0.91 4.81 -19.00
CA ILE A 11 -0.53 4.91 -18.76
C ILE A 11 -0.87 5.15 -17.28
N LEU A 12 0.05 4.79 -16.37
CA LEU A 12 -0.11 5.02 -14.93
C LEU A 12 0.28 6.47 -14.59
N ARG A 13 -0.73 7.29 -14.31
CA ARG A 13 -0.57 8.66 -13.82
C ARG A 13 -0.51 8.65 -12.30
N GLU A 14 0.44 9.37 -11.73
CA GLU A 14 0.70 9.37 -10.29
C GLU A 14 -0.51 9.80 -9.45
N ASP A 15 -1.25 10.81 -9.90
CA ASP A 15 -2.49 11.27 -9.29
C ASP A 15 -3.54 10.15 -9.24
N LEU A 16 -3.69 9.42 -10.34
CA LEU A 16 -4.67 8.35 -10.45
C LEU A 16 -4.23 7.10 -9.67
N VAL A 17 -2.93 6.79 -9.59
CA VAL A 17 -2.40 5.74 -8.71
C VAL A 17 -2.69 6.09 -7.25
N ASN A 18 -2.40 7.31 -6.80
CA ASN A 18 -2.69 7.76 -5.44
C ASN A 18 -4.19 7.75 -5.13
N SER A 19 -5.02 8.18 -6.10
CA SER A 19 -6.47 8.10 -5.99
C SER A 19 -6.92 6.65 -5.84
N THR A 20 -6.40 5.73 -6.65
CA THR A 20 -6.69 4.29 -6.55
C THR A 20 -6.31 3.71 -5.20
N ILE A 21 -5.12 4.03 -4.69
CA ILE A 21 -4.70 3.62 -3.35
C ILE A 21 -5.66 4.12 -2.29
N THR A 22 -6.35 5.24 -2.51
CA THR A 22 -7.27 5.84 -1.53
C THR A 22 -8.70 5.31 -1.67
N THR A 23 -9.21 5.17 -2.90
CA THR A 23 -10.63 5.00 -3.17
C THR A 23 -11.02 3.62 -3.72
N TYR A 24 -10.06 2.76 -4.11
CA TYR A 24 -10.40 1.47 -4.70
C TYR A 24 -11.24 0.61 -3.74
N PRO A 25 -12.35 0.01 -4.20
CA PRO A 25 -13.21 -0.80 -3.34
C PRO A 25 -12.51 -2.12 -2.99
N LEU A 26 -11.99 -2.22 -1.76
CA LEU A 26 -11.34 -3.46 -1.28
C LEU A 26 -12.36 -4.54 -0.90
N GLU A 27 -13.61 -4.16 -0.59
CA GLU A 27 -14.73 -5.08 -0.47
C GLU A 27 -15.44 -5.18 -1.81
N ASP A 28 -15.33 -6.32 -2.47
CA ASP A 28 -15.91 -6.50 -3.79
C ASP A 28 -17.44 -6.53 -3.68
N CYS A 29 -18.12 -5.67 -4.44
CA CYS A 29 -19.52 -5.85 -4.79
C CYS A 29 -19.61 -6.20 -6.27
N LEU A 30 -19.35 -7.48 -6.61
CA LEU A 30 -19.87 -8.11 -7.84
C LEU A 30 -21.42 -8.22 -7.82
N ARG A 31 -22.12 -7.20 -7.29
CA ARG A 31 -23.59 -7.15 -7.15
C ARG A 31 -24.21 -5.82 -7.55
N HIS A 32 -23.45 -4.86 -8.07
CA HIS A 32 -24.04 -3.63 -8.59
C HIS A 32 -23.71 -3.51 -10.07
N ASN A 33 -24.74 -3.27 -10.88
CA ASN A 33 -24.70 -3.31 -12.33
C ASN A 33 -23.46 -2.62 -12.91
N VAL A 34 -22.81 -3.28 -13.88
CA VAL A 34 -21.61 -2.84 -14.60
C VAL A 34 -21.75 -1.43 -15.21
N GLN A 35 -22.97 -0.90 -15.29
CA GLN A 35 -23.30 0.42 -15.84
C GLN A 35 -23.27 1.59 -14.82
N GLU A 36 -23.25 1.33 -13.50
CA GLU A 36 -23.20 2.41 -12.48
C GLU A 36 -21.80 2.65 -11.90
N LEU A 37 -20.93 1.63 -11.86
CA LEU A 37 -19.59 1.71 -11.25
C LEU A 37 -18.59 2.59 -12.03
N SER A 38 -18.78 2.76 -13.35
CA SER A 38 -17.79 3.39 -14.22
C SER A 38 -17.79 4.93 -14.18
N LYS A 39 -18.72 5.57 -13.43
CA LYS A 39 -18.85 7.03 -13.38
C LYS A 39 -18.34 7.69 -12.10
N GLU A 40 -18.20 6.97 -10.97
CA GLU A 40 -18.03 7.63 -9.66
C GLU A 40 -16.62 7.55 -9.06
N PHE A 41 -15.80 6.56 -9.41
CA PHE A 41 -14.46 6.43 -8.84
C PHE A 41 -13.39 6.76 -9.86
N ASN A 42 -12.71 7.89 -9.67
CA ASN A 42 -11.48 8.24 -10.39
C ASN A 42 -10.34 7.33 -9.91
N CYS A 43 -10.38 6.03 -10.24
CA CYS A 43 -9.35 5.04 -9.90
C CYS A 43 -9.16 4.00 -11.00
N TYR A 44 -8.03 3.31 -10.98
CA TYR A 44 -7.72 2.18 -11.86
C TYR A 44 -8.46 0.91 -11.43
N ASP A 45 -8.88 0.12 -12.41
CA ASP A 45 -9.44 -1.22 -12.20
C ASP A 45 -8.31 -2.26 -12.04
N LEU A 46 -8.13 -2.81 -10.83
CA LEU A 46 -7.11 -3.82 -10.57
C LEU A 46 -7.37 -5.13 -11.32
N LYS A 47 -8.63 -5.49 -11.61
CA LYS A 47 -8.96 -6.71 -12.38
C LYS A 47 -8.41 -6.62 -13.81
N PHE A 48 -8.31 -5.41 -14.36
CA PHE A 48 -7.64 -5.15 -15.64
C PHE A 48 -6.11 -5.05 -15.50
N PHE A 49 -5.62 -4.28 -14.53
CA PHE A 49 -4.19 -3.95 -14.44
C PHE A 49 -3.33 -5.10 -13.93
N LEU A 50 -3.81 -5.96 -13.03
CA LEU A 50 -3.00 -7.07 -12.49
C LEU A 50 -2.65 -8.12 -13.57
N PRO A 51 -3.58 -8.57 -14.44
CA PRO A 51 -3.21 -9.41 -15.59
C PRO A 51 -2.23 -8.73 -16.55
N LEU A 52 -2.38 -7.43 -16.80
CA LEU A 52 -1.44 -6.66 -17.61
C LEU A 52 -0.05 -6.63 -16.98
N PHE A 53 0.06 -6.37 -15.68
CA PHE A 53 1.33 -6.40 -14.96
C PHE A 53 1.97 -7.78 -14.98
N SER A 54 1.16 -8.83 -14.84
CA SER A 54 1.62 -10.21 -14.96
C SER A 54 2.24 -10.45 -16.33
N HIS A 55 1.54 -10.05 -17.40
CA HIS A 55 2.05 -10.16 -18.77
C HIS A 55 3.35 -9.38 -18.99
N ILE A 56 3.39 -8.12 -18.52
CA ILE A 56 4.59 -7.28 -18.55
C ILE A 56 5.75 -8.02 -17.90
N LEU A 57 5.55 -8.62 -16.72
CA LEU A 57 6.54 -9.37 -15.92
C LEU A 57 6.75 -10.83 -16.34
N ALA A 58 6.33 -11.25 -17.53
CA ALA A 58 6.58 -12.62 -17.99
C ALA A 58 8.10 -12.95 -17.98
N PRO A 59 8.50 -14.21 -17.66
CA PRO A 59 9.91 -14.57 -17.49
C PRO A 59 10.81 -14.26 -18.69
N GLU A 60 10.25 -14.30 -19.90
CA GLU A 60 10.96 -14.07 -21.16
C GLU A 60 11.23 -12.57 -21.42
N GLN A 61 10.60 -11.68 -20.67
CA GLN A 61 10.67 -10.23 -20.89
C GLN A 61 11.88 -9.61 -20.20
N GLN A 62 12.62 -8.79 -20.93
CA GLN A 62 13.71 -7.99 -20.35
C GLN A 62 13.18 -6.66 -19.81
N ILE A 63 12.82 -6.64 -18.52
CA ILE A 63 12.16 -5.49 -17.89
C ILE A 63 13.10 -4.73 -16.99
N ARG A 64 13.09 -3.39 -17.06
CA ARG A 64 13.67 -2.56 -16.00
C ARG A 64 12.71 -2.55 -14.81
N THR A 65 12.96 -3.37 -13.79
CA THR A 65 12.15 -3.46 -12.55
C THR A 65 11.92 -2.08 -11.91
N TYR A 66 12.93 -1.21 -11.92
CA TYR A 66 12.79 0.17 -11.46
C TYR A 66 11.67 0.96 -12.18
N VAL A 67 11.47 0.76 -13.48
CA VAL A 67 10.39 1.44 -14.24
C VAL A 67 9.02 0.92 -13.79
N PHE A 68 8.90 -0.39 -13.58
CA PHE A 68 7.68 -1.01 -13.04
C PHE A 68 7.35 -0.44 -11.66
N ILE A 69 8.33 -0.38 -10.76
CA ILE A 69 8.16 0.11 -9.40
C ILE A 69 7.82 1.61 -9.40
N ARG A 70 8.59 2.44 -10.12
CA ARG A 70 8.40 3.89 -10.19
C ARG A 70 7.06 4.30 -10.83
N SER A 71 6.52 3.49 -11.73
CA SER A 71 5.21 3.76 -12.34
C SER A 71 4.03 3.63 -11.38
N GLY A 72 4.23 3.06 -10.19
CA GLY A 72 3.16 2.75 -9.24
C GLY A 72 2.49 1.39 -9.44
N ALA A 73 2.94 0.59 -10.42
CA ALA A 73 2.42 -0.76 -10.64
C ALA A 73 2.64 -1.68 -9.44
N LEU A 74 3.79 -1.58 -8.75
CA LEU A 74 4.01 -2.30 -7.49
C LEU A 74 3.01 -1.87 -6.41
N SER A 75 2.74 -0.56 -6.28
CA SER A 75 1.77 -0.06 -5.30
C SER A 75 0.36 -0.59 -5.54
N LEU A 76 -0.08 -0.64 -6.79
CA LEU A 76 -1.38 -1.22 -7.17
C LEU A 76 -1.40 -2.75 -6.95
N THR A 77 -0.28 -3.42 -7.19
CA THR A 77 -0.11 -4.86 -6.89
C THR A 77 -0.28 -5.12 -5.40
N VAL A 78 0.40 -4.36 -4.54
CA VAL A 78 0.29 -4.48 -3.08
C VAL A 78 -1.13 -4.20 -2.59
N LEU A 79 -1.79 -3.18 -3.17
CA LEU A 79 -3.20 -2.88 -2.86
C LEU A 79 -4.11 -4.08 -3.18
N GLY A 80 -3.85 -4.79 -4.29
CA GLY A 80 -4.58 -5.99 -4.70
C GLY A 80 -4.54 -7.13 -3.66
N LEU A 81 -3.45 -7.25 -2.89
CA LEU A 81 -3.33 -8.25 -1.83
C LEU A 81 -4.29 -8.01 -0.64
N GLY A 82 -4.79 -6.78 -0.48
CA GLY A 82 -5.77 -6.42 0.55
C GLY A 82 -7.23 -6.66 0.13
N CYS A 83 -7.49 -6.98 -1.14
CA CYS A 83 -8.85 -7.13 -1.66
C CYS A 83 -9.57 -8.34 -1.05
N GLN A 84 -10.89 -8.26 -0.90
CA GLN A 84 -11.74 -9.39 -0.48
C GLN A 84 -11.90 -10.44 -1.59
N ASP A 85 -11.85 -10.02 -2.86
CA ASP A 85 -11.87 -10.93 -4.00
C ASP A 85 -10.60 -11.81 -4.01
N LYS A 86 -10.80 -13.13 -3.99
CA LYS A 86 -9.72 -14.12 -4.01
C LYS A 86 -8.93 -14.08 -5.32
N GLU A 87 -9.59 -13.86 -6.45
CA GLU A 87 -8.94 -13.85 -7.77
C GLU A 87 -8.02 -12.65 -7.91
N VAL A 88 -8.47 -11.47 -7.44
CA VAL A 88 -7.64 -10.25 -7.38
C VAL A 88 -6.41 -10.48 -6.50
N ARG A 89 -6.57 -11.10 -5.33
CA ARG A 89 -5.42 -11.44 -4.46
C ARG A 89 -4.45 -12.41 -5.14
N GLN A 90 -4.96 -13.45 -5.81
CA GLN A 90 -4.11 -14.43 -6.51
C GLN A 90 -3.36 -13.79 -7.67
N ALA A 91 -4.02 -12.93 -8.45
CA ALA A 91 -3.38 -12.17 -9.52
C ALA A 91 -2.28 -11.24 -8.96
N ALA A 92 -2.55 -10.54 -7.85
CA ALA A 92 -1.57 -9.69 -7.19
C ALA A 92 -0.37 -10.49 -6.65
N SER A 93 -0.60 -11.62 -5.97
CA SER A 93 0.46 -12.52 -5.51
C SER A 93 1.32 -13.04 -6.65
N HIS A 94 0.70 -13.37 -7.79
CA HIS A 94 1.41 -13.83 -8.97
C HIS A 94 2.28 -12.73 -9.60
N VAL A 95 1.77 -11.49 -9.68
CA VAL A 95 2.56 -10.32 -10.11
C VAL A 95 3.74 -10.08 -9.17
N LEU A 96 3.53 -10.17 -7.85
CA LEU A 96 4.57 -9.98 -6.85
C LEU A 96 5.67 -11.06 -6.99
N ALA A 97 5.29 -12.33 -7.18
CA ALA A 97 6.23 -13.43 -7.40
C ALA A 97 7.05 -13.24 -8.69
N ARG A 98 6.42 -12.80 -9.79
CA ARG A 98 7.15 -12.49 -11.03
C ARG A 98 8.12 -11.32 -10.87
N LEU A 99 7.73 -10.27 -10.14
CA LEU A 99 8.63 -9.16 -9.84
C LEU A 99 9.82 -9.61 -9.00
N HIS A 100 9.59 -10.47 -7.99
CA HIS A 100 10.63 -11.06 -7.16
C HIS A 100 11.67 -11.81 -8.01
N PHE A 101 11.21 -12.67 -8.93
CA PHE A 101 12.08 -13.37 -9.89
C PHE A 101 12.96 -12.41 -10.72
N HIS A 102 12.40 -11.33 -11.25
CA HIS A 102 13.16 -10.32 -12.02
C HIS A 102 14.17 -9.54 -11.17
N LEU A 103 13.86 -9.31 -9.89
CA LEU A 103 14.76 -8.63 -8.96
C LEU A 103 15.93 -9.53 -8.56
N GLU A 104 15.68 -10.82 -8.29
CA GLU A 104 16.72 -11.81 -7.96
C GLU A 104 17.67 -12.08 -9.13
N GLY A 105 17.18 -12.09 -10.36
CA GLY A 105 18.00 -12.30 -11.54
C GLY A 105 18.97 -11.15 -11.86
N ARG A 106 18.86 -10.00 -11.17
CA ARG A 106 19.58 -8.76 -11.49
C ARG A 106 20.27 -8.13 -10.28
N GLN A 107 21.04 -8.89 -9.51
CA GLN A 107 21.71 -8.45 -8.26
C GLN A 107 22.86 -7.41 -8.44
N VAL A 108 22.72 -6.42 -9.32
CA VAL A 108 23.71 -5.36 -9.53
C VAL A 108 23.21 -4.05 -8.94
N GLY A 109 23.67 -3.70 -7.73
CA GLY A 109 23.47 -2.38 -7.11
C GLY A 109 22.73 -2.39 -5.76
N LYS A 110 22.97 -1.35 -4.95
CA LYS A 110 22.37 -1.21 -3.60
C LYS A 110 20.85 -0.96 -3.64
N ASP A 111 20.35 -0.25 -4.65
CA ASP A 111 18.90 0.04 -4.76
C ASP A 111 18.08 -1.23 -5.01
N ASN A 112 18.64 -2.22 -5.71
CA ASN A 112 17.99 -3.51 -5.90
C ASN A 112 17.82 -4.26 -4.57
N MET A 113 18.75 -4.10 -3.61
CA MET A 113 18.66 -4.75 -2.30
C MET A 113 17.44 -4.26 -1.51
N LEU A 114 17.12 -2.95 -1.56
CA LEU A 114 15.95 -2.41 -0.88
C LEU A 114 14.66 -3.02 -1.44
N TRP A 115 14.55 -3.10 -2.77
CA TRP A 115 13.36 -3.63 -3.43
C TRP A 115 13.22 -5.15 -3.31
N ILE A 116 14.34 -5.89 -3.35
CA ILE A 116 14.36 -7.33 -3.04
C ILE A 116 13.80 -7.54 -1.63
N ARG A 117 14.33 -6.82 -0.63
CA ARG A 117 13.84 -6.91 0.75
C ARG A 117 12.37 -6.55 0.88
N PHE A 118 11.92 -5.47 0.23
CA PHE A 118 10.52 -5.06 0.26
C PHE A 118 9.60 -6.18 -0.27
N VAL A 119 9.93 -6.75 -1.43
CA VAL A 119 9.13 -7.79 -2.08
C VAL A 119 9.19 -9.09 -1.29
N GLU A 120 10.37 -9.52 -0.84
CA GLU A 120 10.53 -10.72 0.00
C GLU A 120 9.74 -10.63 1.30
N ALA A 121 9.80 -9.48 1.96
CA ALA A 121 9.11 -9.29 3.23
C ALA A 121 7.58 -9.32 3.06
N LEU A 122 7.07 -8.79 1.94
CA LEU A 122 5.66 -8.95 1.57
C LEU A 122 5.30 -10.40 1.23
N CYS A 123 6.12 -11.11 0.46
CA CYS A 123 5.88 -12.52 0.13
C CYS A 123 5.81 -13.40 1.39
N LYS A 124 6.80 -13.25 2.29
CA LYS A 124 6.88 -14.00 3.55
C LYS A 124 5.71 -13.62 4.48
N GLY A 125 5.45 -12.33 4.65
CA GLY A 125 4.35 -11.84 5.48
C GLY A 125 3.00 -12.32 4.98
N ALA A 126 2.75 -12.26 3.66
CA ALA A 126 1.50 -12.71 3.06
C ALA A 126 1.29 -14.22 3.19
N ALA A 127 2.36 -15.02 3.10
CA ALA A 127 2.30 -16.47 3.27
C ALA A 127 1.87 -16.90 4.68
N ASN A 128 2.11 -16.06 5.69
CA ASN A 128 1.69 -16.32 7.07
C ASN A 128 0.22 -15.92 7.34
N LEU A 129 -0.45 -15.28 6.38
CA LEU A 129 -1.83 -14.80 6.55
C LEU A 129 -2.86 -15.79 5.98
N PRO A 130 -4.01 -15.94 6.63
CA PRO A 130 -5.10 -16.74 6.08
C PRO A 130 -5.54 -16.14 4.73
N ASN A 131 -5.64 -17.00 3.72
CA ASN A 131 -6.02 -16.63 2.35
C ASN A 131 -5.11 -15.59 1.67
N PHE A 132 -3.86 -15.42 2.15
CA PHE A 132 -2.89 -14.43 1.66
C PHE A 132 -3.43 -13.00 1.66
N LYS A 133 -4.36 -12.69 2.57
CA LYS A 133 -5.07 -11.41 2.60
C LYS A 133 -4.47 -10.48 3.62
N LEU A 134 -3.90 -9.37 3.13
CA LEU A 134 -3.48 -8.26 3.98
C LEU A 134 -4.70 -7.59 4.62
N ASN A 135 -4.55 -7.09 5.85
CA ASN A 135 -5.55 -6.16 6.36
C ASN A 135 -5.53 -4.86 5.54
N THR A 136 -6.62 -4.10 5.60
CA THR A 136 -6.75 -2.89 4.78
C THR A 136 -5.66 -1.85 5.08
N PHE A 137 -5.30 -1.66 6.35
CA PHE A 137 -4.28 -0.69 6.78
C PHE A 137 -2.89 -1.02 6.22
N SER A 138 -2.48 -2.29 6.29
CA SER A 138 -1.21 -2.80 5.75
C SER A 138 -1.18 -2.67 4.24
N ALA A 139 -2.24 -3.06 3.53
CA ALA A 139 -2.29 -2.95 2.07
C ALA A 139 -2.05 -1.49 1.62
N ILE A 140 -2.68 -0.52 2.28
CA ILE A 140 -2.51 0.91 1.98
C ILE A 140 -1.12 1.40 2.39
N PHE A 141 -0.66 1.02 3.59
CA PHE A 141 0.65 1.40 4.10
C PHE A 141 1.75 1.00 3.12
N PHE A 142 1.79 -0.27 2.74
CA PHE A 142 2.82 -0.79 1.84
C PHE A 142 2.64 -0.28 0.40
N ALA A 143 1.41 -0.04 -0.07
CA ALA A 143 1.19 0.58 -1.36
C ALA A 143 1.76 2.02 -1.43
N ARG A 144 1.50 2.85 -0.40
CA ARG A 144 2.06 4.20 -0.30
C ARG A 144 3.57 4.19 -0.10
N MET A 145 4.05 3.27 0.72
CA MET A 145 5.48 3.08 0.95
C MET A 145 6.23 2.75 -0.33
N ALA A 146 5.69 1.86 -1.18
CA ALA A 146 6.27 1.55 -2.48
C ALA A 146 6.39 2.79 -3.39
N LEU A 147 5.45 3.76 -3.32
CA LEU A 147 5.61 5.04 -4.03
C LEU A 147 6.70 5.90 -3.41
N ILE A 148 6.67 6.08 -2.10
CA ILE A 148 7.59 6.96 -1.37
C ILE A 148 9.05 6.51 -1.55
N LEU A 149 9.31 5.20 -1.49
CA LEU A 149 10.66 4.65 -1.64
C LEU A 149 11.26 4.84 -3.04
N THR A 150 10.46 5.28 -4.03
CA THR A 150 11.00 5.68 -5.35
C THR A 150 11.62 7.08 -5.33
N ASN A 151 11.39 7.87 -4.28
CA ASN A 151 11.86 9.24 -4.14
C ASN A 151 12.70 9.42 -2.85
N PRO A 152 14.04 9.32 -2.93
CA PRO A 152 14.94 9.51 -1.78
C PRO A 152 14.86 10.87 -1.10
N LYS A 153 14.29 11.89 -1.76
CA LYS A 153 14.11 13.24 -1.18
C LYS A 153 12.84 13.36 -0.33
N HIS A 154 11.97 12.36 -0.36
CA HIS A 154 10.73 12.39 0.41
C HIS A 154 11.03 12.26 1.91
N ILE A 155 10.35 13.06 2.75
CA ILE A 155 10.58 13.11 4.21
C ILE A 155 10.43 11.71 4.84
N MET A 156 9.39 10.96 4.45
CA MET A 156 9.15 9.59 4.90
C MET A 156 10.09 8.53 4.30
N PHE A 157 11.02 8.86 3.38
CA PHE A 157 11.90 7.85 2.78
C PHE A 157 12.76 7.16 3.84
N SER A 158 13.46 7.94 4.66
CA SER A 158 14.35 7.43 5.70
C SER A 158 13.63 6.52 6.72
N PRO A 159 12.56 6.96 7.40
CA PRO A 159 11.89 6.11 8.39
C PRO A 159 11.31 4.83 7.78
N LEU A 160 10.76 4.90 6.57
CA LEU A 160 10.21 3.72 5.89
C LEU A 160 11.30 2.75 5.41
N SER A 161 12.42 3.27 4.91
CA SER A 161 13.57 2.42 4.54
C SER A 161 14.17 1.73 5.77
N LEU A 162 14.27 2.43 6.90
CA LEU A 162 14.77 1.88 8.16
C LEU A 162 13.86 0.75 8.66
N TYR A 163 12.54 0.96 8.60
CA TYR A 163 11.55 -0.06 8.95
C TYR A 163 11.76 -1.39 8.20
N LEU A 164 12.00 -1.37 6.89
CA LEU A 164 12.30 -2.58 6.11
C LEU A 164 13.60 -3.24 6.53
N THR A 165 14.61 -2.45 6.87
CA THR A 165 15.92 -2.99 7.24
C THR A 165 15.97 -3.54 8.66
N ALA A 166 15.12 -3.02 9.55
CA ALA A 166 15.10 -3.37 10.97
C ALA A 166 14.28 -4.64 11.26
N LYS A 167 13.27 -4.96 10.45
CA LYS A 167 12.39 -6.11 10.67
C LYS A 167 12.64 -7.22 9.66
N GLN A 168 12.97 -8.41 10.14
CA GLN A 168 13.15 -9.60 9.30
C GLN A 168 11.79 -10.18 8.85
N ASP A 169 10.78 -10.08 9.71
CA ASP A 169 9.41 -10.50 9.45
C ASP A 169 8.45 -9.33 9.62
N LEU A 170 7.60 -9.11 8.62
CA LEU A 170 6.55 -8.09 8.65
C LEU A 170 5.24 -8.73 9.10
N ASP A 171 4.70 -8.26 10.22
CA ASP A 171 3.32 -8.55 10.57
C ASP A 171 2.37 -7.71 9.70
N LEU A 172 1.80 -8.37 8.70
CA LEU A 172 0.86 -7.78 7.75
C LEU A 172 -0.61 -7.86 8.23
N SER A 173 -0.85 -8.39 9.44
CA SER A 173 -2.17 -8.50 10.05
C SER A 173 -2.55 -7.30 10.92
N THR A 174 -1.60 -6.41 11.23
CA THR A 174 -1.78 -5.23 12.08
C THR A 174 -1.51 -3.92 11.32
N ILE A 175 -1.53 -2.78 12.02
CA ILE A 175 -1.24 -1.46 11.42
C ILE A 175 0.28 -1.22 11.52
N PRO A 176 1.02 -1.16 10.40
CA PRO A 176 2.47 -1.06 10.44
C PRO A 176 2.96 0.25 11.08
N GLU A 177 4.01 0.16 11.89
CA GLU A 177 4.71 1.29 12.52
C GLU A 177 3.84 2.31 13.26
N LEU A 178 2.66 1.88 13.73
CA LEU A 178 1.68 2.78 14.31
C LEU A 178 2.24 3.59 15.49
N TYR A 179 2.78 2.91 16.50
CA TYR A 179 3.33 3.56 17.68
C TYR A 179 4.54 4.44 17.32
N THR A 180 5.48 3.89 16.53
CA THR A 180 6.72 4.58 16.11
C THR A 180 6.42 5.91 15.41
N LEU A 181 5.46 5.91 14.48
CA LEU A 181 5.14 7.10 13.68
C LEU A 181 4.23 8.08 14.43
N LEU A 182 3.33 7.58 15.28
CA LEU A 182 2.42 8.41 16.06
C LEU A 182 3.16 9.17 17.18
N PHE A 183 4.14 8.54 17.84
CA PHE A 183 4.92 9.13 18.91
C PHE A 183 6.37 9.40 18.51
N SER A 184 6.62 9.67 17.23
CA SER A 184 7.96 9.97 16.75
C SER A 184 8.56 11.17 17.49
N SER A 185 9.82 11.05 17.89
CA SER A 185 10.64 12.09 18.51
C SER A 185 11.60 12.77 17.53
N GLU A 186 11.49 12.46 16.24
CA GLU A 186 12.33 13.01 15.17
C GLU A 186 11.96 14.46 14.85
N VAL A 187 12.87 15.20 14.22
CA VAL A 187 12.61 16.59 13.79
C VAL A 187 11.34 16.69 12.91
N ASN A 188 11.10 15.67 12.09
CA ASN A 188 9.94 15.59 11.18
C ASN A 188 8.76 14.83 11.80
N PHE A 189 8.61 14.80 13.13
CA PHE A 189 7.55 14.04 13.80
C PHE A 189 6.14 14.39 13.29
N ALA A 190 5.90 15.64 12.88
CA ALA A 190 4.62 16.08 12.35
C ALA A 190 4.26 15.35 11.04
N ASP A 191 5.23 15.18 10.12
CA ASP A 191 5.04 14.43 8.87
C ASP A 191 4.84 12.94 9.13
N HIS A 192 5.56 12.38 10.11
CA HIS A 192 5.40 10.99 10.52
C HIS A 192 3.99 10.72 11.05
N ARG A 193 3.51 11.59 11.94
CA ARG A 193 2.13 11.56 12.47
C ARG A 193 1.11 11.73 11.36
N LYS A 194 1.29 12.71 10.49
CA LYS A 194 0.39 12.96 9.37
C LYS A 194 0.32 11.77 8.42
N PHE A 195 1.44 11.10 8.17
CA PHE A 195 1.47 9.88 7.35
C PHE A 195 0.63 8.78 8.00
N ILE A 196 0.87 8.42 9.26
CA ILE A 196 0.15 7.32 9.90
C ILE A 196 -1.35 7.64 10.11
N LEU A 197 -1.70 8.89 10.42
CA LEU A 197 -3.10 9.32 10.50
C LEU A 197 -3.82 9.21 9.15
N LYS A 198 -3.13 9.49 8.03
CA LYS A 198 -3.67 9.23 6.69
C LYS A 198 -3.91 7.74 6.44
N ILE A 199 -3.01 6.86 6.91
CA ILE A 199 -3.22 5.40 6.82
C ILE A 199 -4.46 4.97 7.62
N LEU A 200 -4.64 5.48 8.83
CA LEU A 200 -5.82 5.19 9.64
C LEU A 200 -7.10 5.64 8.93
N ARG A 201 -7.12 6.89 8.45
CA ARG A 201 -8.27 7.45 7.74
C ARG A 201 -8.63 6.63 6.49
N ASP A 202 -7.64 6.36 5.63
CA ASP A 202 -7.88 5.68 4.35
C ASP A 202 -8.10 4.17 4.53
N GLY A 203 -7.70 3.63 5.67
CA GLY A 203 -7.80 2.23 6.03
C GLY A 203 -9.14 1.81 6.60
N MET A 204 -9.92 2.75 7.15
CA MET A 204 -11.28 2.52 7.62
C MET A 204 -12.27 2.55 6.46
N ARG A 205 -12.23 1.53 5.58
CA ARG A 205 -13.08 1.49 4.38
C ARG A 205 -14.45 0.88 4.61
N THR A 206 -14.61 0.15 5.70
CA THR A 206 -15.74 -0.75 5.92
C THR A 206 -16.12 -0.70 7.39
N ASP A 207 -17.36 -1.07 7.71
CA ASP A 207 -17.80 -1.10 9.11
C ASP A 207 -16.96 -2.09 9.93
N LYS A 208 -16.53 -3.19 9.29
CA LYS A 208 -15.60 -4.14 9.91
C LYS A 208 -14.26 -3.48 10.19
N ASP A 209 -13.66 -2.81 9.21
CA ASP A 209 -12.36 -2.14 9.38
C ASP A 209 -12.43 -1.06 10.48
N PHE A 210 -13.56 -0.36 10.58
CA PHE A 210 -13.82 0.60 11.64
C PHE A 210 -13.95 -0.06 13.02
N LEU A 211 -14.71 -1.15 13.14
CA LEU A 211 -14.86 -1.90 14.39
C LEU A 211 -13.53 -2.52 14.84
N ASP A 212 -12.75 -3.07 13.89
CA ASP A 212 -11.42 -3.61 14.15
C ASP A 212 -10.47 -2.51 14.63
N PHE A 213 -10.55 -1.31 14.04
CA PHE A 213 -9.81 -0.13 14.53
C PHE A 213 -10.20 0.24 15.97
N LEU A 214 -11.49 0.36 16.28
CA LEU A 214 -11.97 0.71 17.62
C LEU A 214 -11.52 -0.28 18.71
N ARG A 215 -11.41 -1.56 18.35
CA ARG A 215 -10.96 -2.63 19.27
C ARG A 215 -9.44 -2.71 19.38
N SER A 216 -8.71 -2.12 18.44
CA SER A 216 -7.25 -2.21 18.39
C SER A 216 -6.56 -1.27 19.39
N MET A 217 -5.27 -1.53 19.64
CA MET A 217 -4.39 -0.61 20.37
C MET A 217 -4.32 0.77 19.69
N ALA A 218 -4.61 0.85 18.39
CA ALA A 218 -4.58 2.09 17.64
C ALA A 218 -5.56 3.13 18.15
N TYR A 219 -6.78 2.71 18.46
CA TYR A 219 -7.79 3.60 19.01
C TYR A 219 -7.40 4.11 20.41
N LYS A 220 -6.78 3.26 21.24
CA LYS A 220 -6.31 3.65 22.59
C LYS A 220 -5.24 4.75 22.49
N LEU A 221 -4.21 4.51 21.69
CA LEU A 221 -3.12 5.47 21.46
C LEU A 221 -3.63 6.78 20.84
N PHE A 222 -4.57 6.68 19.91
CA PHE A 222 -5.21 7.85 19.30
C PHE A 222 -6.01 8.66 20.34
N SER A 223 -6.78 8.00 21.20
CA SER A 223 -7.59 8.64 22.23
C SER A 223 -6.73 9.36 23.26
N GLU A 224 -5.61 8.75 23.66
CA GLU A 224 -4.63 9.33 24.57
C GLU A 224 -3.99 10.61 23.97
N LEU A 225 -3.60 10.55 22.69
CA LEU A 225 -3.04 11.71 21.99
C LEU A 225 -4.08 12.84 21.85
N TYR A 226 -5.33 12.51 21.55
CA TYR A 226 -6.41 13.51 21.49
C TYR A 226 -6.66 14.18 22.85
N SER A 227 -6.59 13.42 23.94
CA SER A 227 -6.83 13.94 25.29
C SER A 227 -5.72 14.87 25.81
N SER A 228 -4.51 14.81 25.23
CA SER A 228 -3.31 15.50 25.74
C SER A 228 -3.05 16.90 25.18
N CYS A 229 -4.05 17.55 24.56
CA CYS A 229 -3.99 18.94 24.04
C CYS A 229 -3.03 19.18 22.86
N VAL A 230 -2.39 18.17 22.28
CA VAL A 230 -1.49 18.29 21.10
C VAL A 230 -2.28 18.16 19.79
N SER A 231 -3.51 18.66 19.73
CA SER A 231 -4.34 18.51 18.54
C SER A 231 -4.02 19.60 17.51
N ASP A 232 -3.06 19.31 16.63
CA ASP A 232 -2.99 19.96 15.32
C ASP A 232 -4.33 19.80 14.58
N ALA A 233 -4.65 20.74 13.69
CA ALA A 233 -5.90 20.73 12.91
C ALA A 233 -6.15 19.41 12.14
N ASP A 234 -5.10 18.63 11.90
CA ASP A 234 -5.15 17.33 11.21
C ASP A 234 -6.00 16.26 11.94
N PHE A 235 -6.26 16.41 13.25
CA PHE A 235 -7.14 15.50 14.02
C PHE A 235 -8.64 15.70 13.74
N GLN A 236 -9.05 16.79 13.08
CA GLN A 236 -10.46 17.07 12.79
C GLN A 236 -11.08 16.10 11.78
N VAL A 237 -10.27 15.46 10.93
CA VAL A 237 -10.78 14.54 9.89
C VAL A 237 -11.36 13.25 10.50
N ILE A 238 -10.87 12.83 11.66
CA ILE A 238 -11.41 11.68 12.40
C ILE A 238 -12.62 12.08 13.27
N ARG A 239 -12.77 13.37 13.60
CA ARG A 239 -13.94 13.92 14.33
C ARG A 239 -15.26 13.65 13.60
N LEU A 240 -15.25 13.54 12.27
CA LEU A 240 -16.42 13.18 11.46
C LEU A 240 -16.82 11.71 11.59
N LEU A 241 -15.88 10.80 11.90
CA LEU A 241 -16.19 9.38 12.14
C LEU A 241 -16.91 9.17 13.47
N HIS A 242 -16.70 10.07 14.45
CA HIS A 242 -17.41 10.04 15.73
C HIS A 242 -18.88 10.53 15.62
N TYR A 243 -19.25 11.17 14.51
CA TYR A 243 -20.59 11.73 14.24
C TYR A 243 -21.46 10.90 13.27
N ARG A 244 -20.94 9.79 12.70
CA ARG A 244 -21.75 8.83 11.94
C ARG A 244 -22.51 7.87 12.88
N LYS A 245 -23.32 8.41 13.78
CA LYS A 245 -24.39 7.69 14.48
C LYS A 245 -25.72 7.98 13.80
#